data_AF-A0A954M635-F1
#
_entry.id   AF-A0A954M635-F1
#
_cell.length_a   1.000
_cell.length_b   1.000
_cell.length_c   1.000
_cell.angle_alpha   90.00
_cell.angle_beta   90.00
_cell.angle_gamma   90.00
#
_symmetry.space_group_name_H-M   'P 1'
#
loop_
_entity.id
_entity.type
_entity.pdbx_description
1 polymer ?
#
loop_
_entity_poly.entity_id
_entity_poly.type
_entity_poly.pdbx_seq_one_letter_code
_entity_poly.pdbx_strand_id
1 'polypeptide(L)'
;MNGSRYAIWTGTRLSPDRQHAYRSAWCAAAGVSLQEAFKIQPWPEPDLPGLVQRAVNFGTAVTRHVAHGLQQLPPAQVQARVKICEQCPQFRASDRTCAAAGCGCFIDIKATWVSEQCPQQRWPQCQESS
;
A
#
# COMPACT_ATOMS: atom_id res chain seq x y z
N MET A 1 -25.12 34.36 -23.26
CA MET A 1 -23.68 34.69 -23.27
C MET A 1 -23.26 35.09 -21.85
N ASN A 2 -22.07 34.63 -21.44
CA ASN A 2 -21.29 35.01 -20.26
C ASN A 2 -21.74 34.57 -18.84
N GLY A 3 -21.15 33.46 -18.40
CA GLY A 3 -19.98 33.58 -17.52
C GLY A 3 -20.21 33.53 -16.00
N SER A 4 -20.64 32.38 -15.47
CA SER A 4 -20.46 32.10 -14.04
C SER A 4 -19.13 31.37 -13.80
N ARG A 5 -18.21 32.15 -13.24
CA ARG A 5 -16.93 31.74 -12.67
C ARG A 5 -17.19 30.75 -11.54
N TYR A 6 -16.68 29.54 -11.64
CA TYR A 6 -16.58 28.66 -10.48
C TYR A 6 -15.16 28.71 -9.96
N ALA A 7 -15.05 29.22 -8.73
CA ALA A 7 -13.82 29.38 -7.99
C ALA A 7 -13.18 28.01 -7.72
N ILE A 8 -11.93 27.89 -8.18
CA ILE A 8 -10.95 26.90 -7.74
C ILE A 8 -10.85 26.92 -6.20
N TRP A 9 -11.28 25.83 -5.55
CA TRP A 9 -11.14 25.67 -4.10
C TRP A 9 -9.70 25.27 -3.75
N THR A 10 -8.99 26.23 -3.20
CA THR A 10 -7.76 26.05 -2.43
C THR A 10 -8.06 25.24 -1.17
N GLY A 11 -7.10 24.38 -0.79
CA GLY A 11 -7.30 23.37 0.25
C GLY A 11 -7.72 23.92 1.61
N THR A 12 -8.72 23.27 2.21
CA THR A 12 -8.80 23.10 3.67
C THR A 12 -9.33 21.70 3.97
N ARG A 13 -8.60 20.99 4.84
CA ARG A 13 -8.92 19.63 5.28
C ARG A 13 -10.17 19.70 6.16
N LEU A 14 -11.34 19.40 5.59
CA LEU A 14 -12.61 19.41 6.34
C LEU A 14 -12.71 18.21 7.29
N SER A 15 -13.23 18.46 8.49
CA SER A 15 -13.42 17.46 9.56
C SER A 15 -14.41 16.35 9.15
N PRO A 16 -14.29 15.12 9.66
CA PRO A 16 -15.13 13.97 9.29
C PRO A 16 -16.63 14.22 9.41
N ASP A 17 -17.06 14.96 10.46
CA ASP A 17 -18.48 15.23 10.71
C ASP A 17 -19.13 16.14 9.66
N ARG A 18 -18.35 17.02 9.01
CA ARG A 18 -18.85 17.87 7.91
C ARG A 18 -18.95 17.14 6.58
N GLN A 19 -18.36 15.95 6.44
CA GLN A 19 -18.46 15.15 5.22
C GLN A 19 -19.83 14.47 5.07
N HIS A 20 -20.52 14.19 6.18
CA HIS A 20 -21.88 13.63 6.14
C HIS A 20 -22.92 14.62 5.60
N ALA A 21 -22.82 15.91 5.96
CA ALA A 21 -23.76 16.94 5.49
C ALA A 21 -23.63 17.24 3.99
N TYR A 22 -22.45 17.09 3.39
CA TYR A 22 -22.25 17.31 1.96
C TYR A 22 -22.75 16.14 1.10
N ARG A 23 -22.66 14.90 1.60
CA ARG A 23 -23.13 13.69 0.90
C ARG A 23 -24.66 13.63 0.78
N SER A 24 -25.40 14.14 1.76
CA SER A 24 -26.88 14.13 1.73
C SER A 24 -27.47 15.09 0.71
N ALA A 25 -26.82 16.22 0.44
CA ALA A 25 -27.32 17.19 -0.54
C ALA A 25 -27.12 16.72 -2.00
N TRP A 26 -26.02 16.01 -2.29
CA TRP A 26 -25.75 15.48 -3.63
C TRP A 26 -26.60 14.26 -4.00
N CYS A 27 -26.87 13.36 -3.05
CA CYS A 27 -27.70 12.18 -3.33
C CYS A 27 -29.17 12.54 -3.59
N ALA A 28 -29.71 13.55 -2.90
CA ALA A 28 -31.10 13.99 -3.07
C ALA A 28 -31.36 14.66 -4.43
N ALA A 29 -30.36 15.32 -5.03
CA ALA A 29 -30.50 16.01 -6.31
C ALA A 29 -30.35 15.09 -7.54
N ALA A 30 -29.67 13.94 -7.39
CA ALA A 30 -29.36 13.04 -8.51
C ALA A 30 -30.31 11.82 -8.62
N GLY A 31 -31.21 11.60 -7.66
CA GLY A 31 -32.13 10.46 -7.67
C GLY A 31 -31.46 9.09 -7.54
N VAL A 32 -30.19 9.05 -7.12
CA VAL A 32 -29.40 7.82 -6.96
C VAL A 32 -29.54 7.32 -5.53
N SER A 33 -29.88 6.04 -5.37
CA SER A 33 -30.07 5.41 -4.07
C SER A 33 -28.76 5.41 -3.27
N LEU A 34 -28.84 5.61 -1.94
CA LEU A 34 -27.69 5.44 -1.04
C LEU A 34 -27.02 4.06 -1.18
N GLN A 35 -27.79 3.04 -1.62
CA GLN A 35 -27.28 1.68 -1.88
C GLN A 35 -26.35 1.64 -3.11
N GLU A 36 -26.57 2.51 -4.10
CA GLU A 36 -25.73 2.60 -5.31
C GLU A 36 -24.46 3.42 -5.04
N ALA A 37 -24.54 4.43 -4.18
CA ALA A 37 -23.38 5.20 -3.71
C ALA A 37 -22.41 4.36 -2.86
N PHE A 38 -22.86 3.22 -2.32
CA PHE A 38 -22.03 2.26 -1.57
C PHE A 38 -21.31 1.23 -2.47
N LYS A 39 -21.46 1.29 -3.80
CA LYS A 39 -20.54 0.60 -4.72
C LYS A 39 -19.21 1.36 -4.77
N ILE A 40 -18.56 1.51 -3.62
CA ILE A 40 -17.24 2.13 -3.48
C ILE A 40 -16.27 1.20 -4.22
N GLN A 41 -15.88 1.60 -5.43
CA GLN A 41 -14.80 0.91 -6.13
C GLN A 41 -13.58 0.93 -5.20
N PRO A 42 -12.90 -0.21 -5.00
CA PRO A 42 -11.69 -0.25 -4.20
C PRO A 42 -10.71 0.79 -4.76
N TRP A 43 -10.00 1.48 -3.86
CA TRP A 43 -8.97 2.44 -4.28
C TRP A 43 -8.01 1.76 -5.28
N PRO A 44 -7.68 2.43 -6.39
CA PRO A 44 -6.85 1.83 -7.42
C PRO A 44 -5.50 1.44 -6.81
N GLU A 45 -5.18 0.16 -6.90
CA GLU A 45 -3.93 -0.37 -6.37
C GLU A 45 -2.76 -0.01 -7.31
N PRO A 46 -1.55 0.18 -6.76
CA PRO A 46 -0.38 0.50 -7.57
C PRO A 46 -0.02 -0.66 -8.51
N ASP A 47 0.45 -0.33 -9.72
CA ASP A 47 0.82 -1.32 -10.73
C ASP A 47 2.01 -2.17 -10.30
N LEU A 48 1.90 -3.48 -10.52
CA LEU A 48 2.99 -4.40 -10.25
C LEU A 48 4.10 -4.26 -11.29
N PRO A 49 5.37 -4.47 -10.89
CA PRO A 49 6.43 -4.65 -11.86
C PRO A 49 6.14 -5.88 -12.74
N GLY A 50 6.64 -5.85 -13.98
CA GLY A 50 6.44 -6.95 -14.92
C GLY A 50 6.87 -8.31 -14.37
N LEU A 51 6.24 -9.39 -14.86
CA LEU A 51 6.46 -10.75 -14.34
C LEU A 51 7.94 -11.16 -14.35
N VAL A 52 8.67 -10.80 -15.41
CA VAL A 52 10.12 -11.07 -15.52
C VAL A 52 10.89 -10.37 -14.40
N GLN A 53 10.60 -9.08 -14.16
CA GLN A 53 11.25 -8.33 -13.08
C GLN A 53 10.95 -8.93 -11.71
N ARG A 54 9.71 -9.37 -11.49
CA ARG A 54 9.31 -10.05 -10.24
C ARG A 54 10.08 -11.35 -10.03
N ALA A 55 10.22 -12.16 -11.08
CA ALA A 55 11.00 -13.40 -11.04
C ALA A 55 12.48 -13.12 -10.74
N VAL A 56 13.08 -12.11 -11.37
CA VAL A 56 14.47 -11.69 -11.10
C VAL A 56 14.63 -11.22 -9.65
N ASN A 57 13.73 -10.35 -9.17
CA ASN A 57 13.77 -9.85 -7.79
C ASN A 57 13.62 -10.98 -6.78
N PHE A 58 12.69 -11.91 -7.02
CA PHE A 58 12.46 -13.06 -6.16
C PHE A 58 13.66 -14.01 -6.17
N GLY A 59 14.17 -14.38 -7.35
CA GLY A 59 15.35 -15.22 -7.48
C GLY A 59 16.57 -14.64 -6.77
N THR A 60 16.79 -13.32 -6.90
CA THR A 60 17.87 -12.63 -6.18
C THR A 60 17.65 -12.64 -4.66
N ALA A 61 16.40 -12.55 -4.20
CA ALA A 61 16.09 -12.66 -2.77
C ALA A 61 16.34 -14.08 -2.25
N VAL A 62 15.97 -15.10 -3.02
CA VAL A 62 16.21 -16.52 -2.67
C VAL A 62 17.71 -16.78 -2.55
N THR A 63 18.54 -16.31 -3.48
CA THR A 63 20.00 -16.52 -3.39
C THR A 63 20.59 -15.87 -2.14
N ARG A 64 20.14 -14.67 -1.77
CA ARG A 64 20.54 -14.02 -0.50
C ARG A 64 20.06 -14.78 0.73
N HIS A 65 18.82 -15.26 0.73
CA HIS A 65 18.28 -16.03 1.85
C HIS A 65 19.06 -17.32 2.07
N VAL A 66 19.39 -18.04 0.99
CA VAL A 66 20.25 -19.23 1.04
C VAL A 66 21.66 -18.87 1.52
N ALA A 67 22.27 -17.79 1.01
CA ALA A 67 23.60 -17.35 1.44
C ALA A 67 23.65 -16.95 2.93
N HIS A 68 22.53 -16.46 3.49
CA HIS A 68 22.36 -16.19 4.92
C HIS A 68 21.89 -17.40 5.73
N GLY A 69 21.97 -18.62 5.19
CA GLY A 69 21.67 -19.85 5.92
C GLY A 69 20.19 -20.08 6.20
N LEU A 70 19.30 -19.56 5.34
CA LEU A 70 17.84 -19.71 5.46
C LEU A 70 17.28 -19.15 6.79
N GLN A 71 17.98 -18.20 7.40
CA GLN A 71 17.58 -17.62 8.67
C GLN A 71 16.28 -16.83 8.55
N GLN A 72 15.39 -17.06 9.52
CA GLN A 72 14.12 -16.37 9.66
C GLN A 72 14.10 -15.48 10.90
N LEU A 73 13.34 -14.39 10.81
CA LEU A 73 13.12 -13.47 11.90
C LEU A 73 12.13 -14.01 12.93
N PRO A 74 12.25 -13.60 14.21
CA PRO A 74 11.25 -13.88 15.22
C PRO A 74 9.87 -13.31 14.83
N PRO A 75 8.75 -13.95 15.23
CA PRO A 75 7.41 -13.53 14.84
C PRO A 75 7.09 -12.05 15.12
N ALA A 76 7.57 -11.51 16.24
CA ALA A 76 7.38 -10.10 16.58
C ALA A 76 8.01 -9.14 15.55
N GLN A 77 9.20 -9.48 15.04
CA GLN A 77 9.88 -8.67 14.03
C GLN A 77 9.24 -8.84 12.64
N VAL A 78 8.77 -10.05 12.32
CA VAL A 78 7.99 -10.29 11.09
C VAL A 78 6.71 -9.45 11.11
N GLN A 79 5.96 -9.45 12.21
CA GLN A 79 4.76 -8.64 12.36
C GLN A 79 5.06 -7.15 12.23
N ALA A 80 6.18 -6.67 12.80
CA ALA A 80 6.59 -5.28 12.62
C ALA A 80 6.84 -4.94 11.15
N ARG A 81 7.56 -5.79 10.41
CA ARG A 81 7.79 -5.63 8.96
C ARG A 81 6.50 -5.63 8.15
N VAL A 82 5.56 -6.53 8.45
CA VAL A 82 4.26 -6.61 7.78
C VAL A 82 3.41 -5.38 8.06
N LYS A 83 3.32 -4.92 9.32
CA LYS A 83 2.60 -3.69 9.68
C LYS A 83 3.12 -2.46 8.94
N ILE A 84 4.44 -2.36 8.76
CA ILE A 84 5.06 -1.29 7.97
C ILE A 84 4.65 -1.38 6.49
N CYS A 85 4.55 -2.60 5.94
CA CYS A 85 4.07 -2.81 4.58
C CYS A 85 2.61 -2.41 4.43
N GLU A 86 1.74 -2.76 5.38
CA GLU A 86 0.30 -2.41 5.34
C GLU A 86 0.03 -0.89 5.33
N GLN A 87 1.00 -0.10 5.81
CA GLN A 87 0.95 1.37 5.78
C GLN A 87 1.64 1.99 4.56
N CYS A 88 2.25 1.17 3.69
CA CYS A 88 3.03 1.63 2.55
C CYS A 88 2.12 1.92 1.34
N PRO A 89 2.31 3.05 0.63
CA PRO A 89 1.56 3.34 -0.61
C PRO A 89 1.77 2.33 -1.74
N GLN A 90 2.80 1.50 -1.65
CA GLN A 90 3.15 0.48 -2.64
C GLN A 90 2.62 -0.91 -2.26
N PHE A 91 1.90 -1.04 -1.15
CA PHE A 91 1.30 -2.30 -0.74
C PHE A 91 -0.01 -2.52 -1.46
N ARG A 92 -0.16 -3.71 -2.03
CA ARG A 92 -1.38 -4.17 -2.68
C ARG A 92 -2.10 -5.08 -1.69
N ALA A 93 -3.24 -4.62 -1.18
CA ALA A 93 -3.99 -5.33 -0.17
C ALA A 93 -4.72 -6.55 -0.75
N SER A 94 -5.05 -6.53 -2.05
CA SER A 94 -5.78 -7.60 -2.72
C SER A 94 -5.00 -8.92 -2.77
N ASP A 95 -3.69 -8.85 -2.97
CA ASP A 95 -2.81 -10.00 -3.21
C ASP A 95 -1.62 -10.07 -2.23
N ARG A 96 -1.56 -9.14 -1.27
CA ARG A 96 -0.50 -8.99 -0.26
C ARG A 96 0.90 -8.91 -0.87
N THR A 97 1.00 -8.28 -2.05
CA THR A 97 2.27 -8.04 -2.74
C THR A 97 2.71 -6.58 -2.65
N CYS A 98 3.95 -6.31 -3.05
CA CYS A 98 4.48 -4.96 -3.15
C CYS A 98 4.68 -4.55 -4.61
N ALA A 99 4.11 -3.41 -4.98
CA ALA A 99 4.26 -2.78 -6.29
C ALA A 99 5.60 -2.03 -6.49
N ALA A 100 6.42 -1.90 -5.44
CA ALA A 100 7.72 -1.26 -5.59
C ALA A 100 8.61 -2.06 -6.55
N ALA A 101 9.25 -1.36 -7.50
CA ALA A 101 10.07 -1.96 -8.55
C ALA A 101 11.17 -2.90 -8.04
N GLY A 102 11.78 -2.61 -6.88
CA GLY A 102 12.80 -3.44 -6.24
C GLY A 102 12.26 -4.57 -5.34
N CYS A 103 10.93 -4.74 -5.23
CA CYS A 103 10.31 -5.77 -4.40
C CYS A 103 9.48 -6.74 -5.24
N GLY A 104 8.27 -6.37 -5.68
CA GLY A 104 7.44 -7.20 -6.58
C GLY A 104 6.95 -8.56 -6.04
N CYS A 105 7.34 -8.92 -4.81
CA CYS A 105 7.13 -10.25 -4.22
C CYS A 105 6.06 -10.25 -3.13
N PHE A 106 5.65 -11.45 -2.70
CA PHE A 106 4.75 -11.66 -1.57
C PHE A 106 5.40 -11.21 -0.26
N ILE A 107 4.73 -10.28 0.43
CA ILE A 107 5.26 -9.68 1.67
C ILE A 107 5.34 -10.71 2.79
N ASP A 108 4.35 -11.59 2.91
CA ASP A 108 4.27 -12.56 4.02
C ASP A 108 5.46 -13.52 4.07
N ILE A 109 6.04 -13.83 2.91
CA ILE A 109 7.23 -14.69 2.83
C ILE A 109 8.48 -13.83 3.03
N LYS A 110 8.65 -12.77 2.24
CA LYS A 110 9.88 -11.96 2.23
C LYS A 110 10.13 -11.27 3.58
N ALA A 111 9.07 -10.87 4.30
CA ALA A 111 9.20 -10.26 5.62
C ALA A 111 9.83 -11.20 6.66
N THR A 112 9.71 -12.53 6.47
CA THR A 112 10.30 -13.52 7.38
C THR A 112 11.81 -13.65 7.24
N TRP A 113 12.40 -13.29 6.09
CA TRP A 113 13.80 -13.55 5.82
C TRP A 113 14.71 -12.47 6.44
N VAL A 114 15.68 -12.89 7.26
CA VAL A 114 16.65 -11.97 7.90
C VAL A 114 17.47 -11.20 6.85
N SER A 115 17.88 -11.89 5.79
CA SER A 115 18.69 -11.35 4.69
C SER A 115 18.04 -10.22 3.90
N GLU A 116 16.72 -10.10 4.00
CA GLU A 116 15.95 -9.20 3.15
C GLU A 116 15.77 -7.83 3.76
N GLN A 117 15.78 -6.83 2.88
CA GLN A 117 15.63 -5.42 3.21
C GLN A 117 14.56 -4.80 2.32
N CYS A 118 13.86 -3.80 2.85
CA CYS A 118 12.94 -3.01 2.05
C CYS A 118 13.76 -2.13 1.10
N PRO A 119 13.54 -2.17 -0.23
CA PRO A 119 14.25 -1.30 -1.18
C PRO A 119 13.92 0.19 -0.99
N GLN A 120 12.83 0.49 -0.27
CA GLN A 120 12.43 1.83 0.15
C GLN A 120 12.90 2.16 1.58
N GLN A 121 13.73 1.30 2.18
CA GLN A 121 14.33 1.43 3.51
C GLN A 121 13.31 1.67 4.65
N ARG A 122 12.09 1.14 4.50
CA ARG A 122 11.03 1.29 5.52
C ARG A 122 11.13 0.31 6.68
N TRP A 123 11.76 -0.84 6.47
CA TRP A 123 11.95 -1.82 7.54
C TRP A 123 13.06 -1.38 8.49
N PRO A 124 12.90 -1.61 9.80
CA PRO A 124 13.97 -1.35 10.76
C PRO A 124 15.20 -2.18 10.36
N GLN A 125 16.35 -1.53 10.31
CA GLN A 125 17.62 -2.22 10.19
C GLN A 125 17.84 -2.97 11.49
N CYS A 126 18.20 -4.26 11.42
CA CYS A 126 18.68 -4.98 12.58
C CYS A 126 19.98 -4.30 13.02
N GLN A 127 19.89 -3.34 13.93
CA GLN A 127 21.06 -2.81 14.60
C GLN A 127 21.53 -3.91 15.55
N GLU A 128 22.64 -4.56 15.16
CA GLU A 128 23.39 -5.45 16.02
C GLU A 128 23.96 -4.59 17.16
N SER A 129 23.29 -4.64 18.31
CA SER A 129 23.76 -3.99 19.53
C SER A 129 25.11 -4.60 19.91
N SER A 130 26.15 -3.78 19.78
CA SER A 130 27.52 -4.06 20.20
C SER A 130 27.64 -4.29 21.70
#